data_AF-A0A8D0ADS6-F1
#
_entry.id   AF-A0A8D0ADS6-F1
#
_cell.length_a   1.000
_cell.length_b   1.000
_cell.length_c   1.000
_cell.angle_alpha   90.00
_cell.angle_beta   90.00
_cell.angle_gamma   90.00
#
_symmetry.space_group_name_H-M   'P 1'
#
loop_
_entity.id
_entity.type
_entity.pdbx_description
1 polymer ?
#
loop_
_entity_poly.entity_id
_entity_poly.type
_entity_poly.pdbx_seq_one_letter_code
_entity_poly.pdbx_strand_id
1 'polypeptide(L)'
;MSIFTPTNQIRLTNVAVVRMKKGGKRFEIACYKNKVMNWRAGAEKDLDEVLQTSSVFVNVSKGQVAKKDDLTKCFGTDDLTEICKQYFLSITICIM
;
A
#
# COMPACT_ATOMS: atom_id res chain seq x y z
N MET A 1 27.52 -22.92 -16.75
CA MET A 1 26.26 -22.50 -17.42
C MET A 1 25.38 -21.87 -16.36
N SER A 2 25.33 -20.54 -16.30
CA SER A 2 24.58 -19.81 -15.28
C SER A 2 23.46 -19.08 -16.00
N ILE A 3 22.29 -19.71 -16.08
CA ILE A 3 21.11 -19.10 -16.70
C ILE A 3 20.63 -18.01 -15.73
N PHE A 4 21.15 -16.80 -15.92
CA PHE A 4 20.59 -15.57 -15.36
C PHE A 4 19.36 -15.23 -16.21
N THR A 5 18.29 -16.02 -16.06
CA THR A 5 17.00 -15.63 -16.63
C THR A 5 16.71 -14.20 -16.16
N PRO A 6 16.24 -13.28 -17.01
CA PRO A 6 15.90 -11.95 -16.56
C PRO A 6 14.92 -12.12 -15.42
N THR A 7 15.38 -11.82 -14.21
CA THR A 7 14.56 -11.78 -13.01
C THR A 7 13.32 -11.02 -13.42
N ASN A 8 12.13 -11.61 -13.24
CA ASN A 8 10.85 -10.95 -13.49
C ASN A 8 10.75 -9.79 -12.49
N GLN A 9 11.50 -8.72 -12.76
CA GLN A 9 11.59 -7.54 -11.96
C GLN A 9 10.36 -6.76 -12.38
N ILE A 10 9.26 -7.03 -11.69
CA ILE A 10 7.99 -6.34 -11.87
C ILE A 10 8.29 -4.86 -11.62
N ARG A 11 8.48 -4.11 -12.70
CA ARG A 11 8.73 -2.68 -12.64
C ARG A 11 7.39 -2.02 -12.32
N LEU A 12 7.12 -1.86 -11.04
CA LEU A 12 6.03 -1.07 -10.49
C LEU A 12 6.33 0.43 -10.75
N THR A 13 6.39 0.86 -12.03
CA THR A 13 6.81 2.21 -12.42
C THR A 13 5.83 3.31 -12.05
N ASN A 14 4.55 2.98 -11.88
CA ASN A 14 3.47 3.95 -11.65
C ASN A 14 2.84 3.85 -10.25
N VAL A 15 3.52 3.20 -9.32
CA VAL A 15 2.98 2.84 -8.01
C VAL A 15 3.64 3.69 -6.93
N ALA A 16 2.83 4.32 -6.10
CA ALA A 16 3.24 4.91 -4.83
C ALA A 16 3.17 3.82 -3.76
N VAL A 17 4.24 3.68 -2.97
CA VAL A 17 4.20 2.86 -1.77
C VAL A 17 4.04 3.77 -0.57
N VAL A 18 2.91 3.67 0.12
CA VAL A 18 2.70 4.40 1.37
C VAL A 18 3.15 3.52 2.51
N ARG A 19 4.02 4.05 3.38
CA ARG A 19 4.57 3.32 4.52
C ARG A 19 4.02 3.89 5.81
N MET A 20 3.46 3.03 6.66
CA MET A 20 2.97 3.42 7.98
C MET A 20 3.56 2.49 9.04
N LYS A 21 3.90 3.05 10.20
CA LYS A 21 4.33 2.29 11.37
C LYS A 21 3.24 2.38 12.43
N LYS A 22 2.66 1.26 12.83
CA LYS A 22 1.60 1.19 13.84
C LYS A 22 1.76 -0.09 14.66
N GLY A 23 1.55 -0.04 15.98
CA GLY A 23 1.62 -1.22 16.85
C GLY A 23 2.97 -1.96 16.84
N GLY A 24 4.09 -1.25 16.59
CA GLY A 24 5.42 -1.86 16.52
C GLY A 24 5.75 -2.57 15.19
N LYS A 25 4.79 -2.68 14.27
CA LYS A 25 4.98 -3.26 12.93
C LYS A 25 5.01 -2.16 11.86
N ARG A 26 5.66 -2.48 10.74
CA ARG A 26 5.71 -1.64 9.55
C ARG A 26 4.77 -2.25 8.52
N PHE A 27 3.94 -1.40 7.96
CA PHE A 27 2.96 -1.76 6.94
C PHE A 27 3.17 -0.86 5.73
N GLU A 28 2.93 -1.44 4.57
CA GLU A 28 3.14 -0.85 3.27
C GLU A 28 1.92 -1.15 2.41
N ILE A 29 1.43 -0.13 1.70
CA ILE A 29 0.33 -0.27 0.75
C ILE A 29 0.79 0.27 -0.60
N ALA A 30 0.42 -0.46 -1.65
CA ALA A 30 0.64 -0.08 -3.04
C ALA A 30 -0.58 0.67 -3.58
N CYS A 31 -0.40 1.95 -3.89
CA CYS A 31 -1.42 2.84 -4.45
C CYS A 31 -0.92 3.39 -5.80
N TYR A 32 -1.81 3.91 -6.65
CA TYR A 32 -1.38 4.63 -7.85
C TYR A 32 -1.07 6.10 -7.54
N LYS A 33 0.10 6.61 -7.98
CA LYS A 33 0.53 8.01 -7.74
C LYS A 33 -0.49 9.04 -8.24
N ASN A 34 -1.04 8.83 -9.44
CA ASN A 34 -1.93 9.78 -10.08
C ASN A 34 -3.24 9.95 -9.30
N LYS A 35 -3.80 8.85 -8.78
CA LYS A 35 -5.06 8.87 -8.03
C LYS A 35 -4.91 9.44 -6.61
N VAL A 36 -3.73 9.35 -5.99
CA VAL A 36 -3.45 10.02 -4.69
C VAL A 36 -3.61 11.55 -4.78
N MET A 37 -3.18 12.16 -5.89
CA MET A 37 -3.39 13.60 -6.11
C MET A 37 -4.88 13.92 -6.31
N ASN A 38 -5.61 13.08 -7.07
CA ASN A 38 -7.05 13.24 -7.26
C ASN A 38 -7.83 13.15 -5.94
N TRP A 39 -7.41 12.25 -5.04
CA TRP A 39 -7.99 12.13 -3.69
C TRP A 39 -7.83 13.42 -2.88
N ARG A 40 -6.64 14.05 -2.93
CA ARG A 40 -6.41 15.35 -2.27
C ARG A 40 -7.18 16.48 -2.92
N ALA A 41 -7.39 16.43 -4.22
CA ALA A 41 -8.21 17.39 -4.97
C ALA A 41 -9.72 17.19 -4.74
N GLY A 42 -10.14 16.12 -4.05
CA GLY A 42 -11.54 15.82 -3.76
C GLY A 42 -12.35 15.39 -5.00
N ALA A 43 -11.67 15.02 -6.09
CA ALA A 43 -12.29 14.76 -7.39
C ALA A 43 -12.96 13.38 -7.47
N GLU A 44 -12.41 12.36 -6.81
CA GLU A 44 -12.96 10.99 -6.80
C GLU A 44 -12.73 10.33 -5.43
N LYS A 45 -13.77 9.64 -4.92
CA LYS A 45 -13.78 8.97 -3.60
C LYS A 45 -13.72 7.44 -3.69
N ASP A 46 -13.52 6.88 -4.88
CA ASP A 46 -13.51 5.43 -5.09
C ASP A 46 -12.15 4.85 -4.76
N LEU A 47 -12.05 4.27 -3.56
CA LEU A 47 -10.84 3.66 -3.01
C LEU A 47 -10.37 2.47 -3.85
N ASP A 48 -11.29 1.69 -4.40
CA ASP A 48 -10.98 0.53 -5.25
C ASP A 48 -10.22 0.89 -6.52
N GLU A 49 -10.37 2.12 -7.03
CA GLU A 49 -9.70 2.57 -8.25
C GLU A 49 -8.34 3.23 -7.96
N VAL A 50 -8.17 3.78 -6.75
CA VAL A 50 -6.90 4.39 -6.32
C VAL A 50 -5.88 3.32 -5.89
N LEU A 51 -6.37 2.21 -5.36
CA LEU A 51 -5.56 1.13 -4.82
C LEU A 51 -5.23 0.12 -5.92
N GLN A 52 -3.97 -0.26 -6.04
CA GLN A 52 -3.59 -1.36 -6.93
C GLN A 52 -3.97 -2.71 -6.33
N THR A 53 -3.85 -2.82 -5.02
CA THR A 53 -4.27 -3.99 -4.27
C THR A 53 -4.72 -3.48 -2.91
N SER A 54 -5.95 -3.78 -2.53
CA SER A 54 -6.50 -3.42 -1.23
C SER A 54 -5.85 -4.20 -0.07
N SER A 55 -4.99 -5.18 -0.36
CA SER A 55 -4.22 -5.92 0.64
C SER A 55 -3.06 -5.08 1.21
N VAL A 56 -2.91 -5.12 2.53
CA VAL A 56 -1.80 -4.49 3.23
C VAL A 56 -0.61 -5.44 3.26
N PHE A 57 0.55 -4.95 2.87
CA PHE A 57 1.80 -5.71 2.90
C PHE A 57 2.66 -5.26 4.09
N VAL A 58 3.44 -6.17 4.67
CA VAL A 58 4.54 -5.82 5.59
C VAL A 58 5.76 -5.39 4.79
N ASN A 59 5.92 -5.94 3.59
CA ASN A 59 7.01 -5.61 2.68
C ASN A 59 6.59 -5.86 1.23
N VAL A 60 6.41 -4.79 0.45
CA VAL A 60 6.01 -4.88 -0.97
C VAL A 60 7.12 -5.51 -1.81
N SER A 61 8.38 -5.22 -1.49
CA SER A 61 9.53 -5.78 -2.22
C SER A 61 9.68 -7.29 -2.03
N LYS A 62 9.23 -7.83 -0.89
CA LYS A 62 9.24 -9.27 -0.59
C LYS A 62 7.89 -9.96 -0.80
N GLY A 63 6.83 -9.21 -1.15
CA GLY A 63 5.46 -9.73 -1.27
C GLY A 63 4.88 -10.27 0.04
N GLN A 64 5.40 -9.87 1.21
CA GLN A 64 4.86 -10.33 2.49
C GLN A 64 3.57 -9.60 2.81
N VAL A 65 2.45 -10.31 2.80
CA VAL A 65 1.13 -9.78 3.18
C VAL A 65 1.01 -9.74 4.71
N ALA A 66 0.39 -8.69 5.24
CA ALA A 66 0.07 -8.60 6.66
C ALA A 66 -1.04 -9.59 7.03
N LYS A 67 -0.87 -10.29 8.16
CA LYS A 67 -1.93 -11.17 8.69
C LYS A 67 -3.09 -10.33 9.22
N LYS A 68 -4.31 -10.85 9.06
CA LYS A 68 -5.52 -10.23 9.60
C LYS A 68 -5.42 -9.96 11.10
N ASP A 69 -4.88 -10.91 11.87
CA ASP A 69 -4.61 -10.73 13.31
C ASP A 69 -3.76 -9.48 13.64
N ASP A 70 -2.77 -9.19 12.80
CA ASP A 70 -1.89 -8.04 13.02
C ASP A 70 -2.56 -6.74 12.62
N LEU A 71 -3.40 -6.77 11.58
CA LEU A 71 -4.20 -5.64 11.17
C LEU A 71 -5.22 -5.29 12.25
N THR A 72 -5.97 -6.26 12.76
CA THR A 72 -6.94 -6.03 13.83
C THR A 72 -6.24 -5.56 15.12
N LYS A 73 -5.06 -6.09 15.47
CA LYS A 73 -4.31 -5.62 16.65
C LYS A 73 -3.72 -4.21 16.49
N CYS A 74 -3.25 -3.84 15.29
CA CYS A 74 -2.60 -2.54 15.08
C CYS A 74 -3.59 -1.43 14.69
N PHE A 75 -4.58 -1.78 13.88
CA PHE A 75 -5.57 -0.85 13.33
C PHE A 75 -6.92 -0.91 14.05
N GLY A 76 -7.24 -1.99 14.76
CA GLY A 76 -8.55 -2.19 15.39
C GLY A 76 -9.63 -2.65 14.41
N THR A 77 -9.28 -2.76 13.12
CA THR A 77 -10.19 -3.10 12.02
C THR A 77 -9.47 -4.06 11.07
N ASP A 78 -10.23 -4.97 10.45
CA ASP A 78 -9.77 -5.80 9.33
C ASP A 78 -10.25 -5.27 7.98
N ASP A 79 -11.01 -4.18 7.97
CA ASP A 79 -11.50 -3.53 6.76
C ASP A 79 -10.39 -2.77 6.03
N LEU A 80 -10.04 -3.30 4.86
CA LEU A 80 -9.04 -2.73 3.96
C LEU A 80 -9.38 -1.29 3.56
N THR A 81 -10.67 -1.00 3.42
CA THR A 81 -11.21 0.32 3.06
C THR A 81 -10.95 1.37 4.14
N GLU A 82 -11.16 1.03 5.41
CA GLU A 82 -10.88 1.91 6.55
C GLU A 82 -9.38 2.14 6.70
N ILE A 83 -8.59 1.07 6.58
CA ILE A 83 -7.14 1.16 6.62
C ILE A 83 -6.66 2.09 5.51
N CYS A 84 -7.15 1.92 4.28
CA CYS A 84 -6.76 2.79 3.17
C CYS A 84 -7.13 4.26 3.42
N LYS A 85 -8.33 4.56 3.94
CA LYS A 85 -8.69 5.93 4.36
C LYS A 85 -7.69 6.49 5.38
N GLN A 86 -7.32 5.71 6.39
CA GLN A 86 -6.32 6.10 7.38
C GLN A 86 -4.97 6.43 6.75
N TYR A 87 -4.57 5.65 5.74
CA TYR A 87 -3.34 5.87 4.98
C TYR A 87 -3.38 7.16 4.16
N PHE A 88 -4.48 7.46 3.46
CA PHE A 88 -4.63 8.71 2.71
C PHE A 88 -4.69 9.95 3.61
N LEU A 89 -5.23 9.82 4.83
CA LEU A 89 -5.22 10.88 5.84
C LEU A 89 -3.84 11.11 6.45
N SER A 90 -2.95 10.09 6.40
CA SER A 90 -1.62 10.22 6.96
C SER A 90 -0.70 10.99 6.00
N ILE A 91 -0.11 12.08 6.50
CA ILE A 91 0.73 13.01 5.72
C ILE A 91 2.02 12.35 5.17
N THR A 92 2.37 11.14 5.61
CA THR A 92 3.60 10.42 5.19
C THR A 92 3.39 9.62 3.90
N ILE A 93 3.09 10.29 2.80
CA ILE A 93 3.11 9.65 1.47
C ILE A 93 4.53 9.78 0.93
N CYS A 94 5.31 8.71 1.01
CA CYS A 94 6.65 8.65 0.44
C CYS A 94 6.52 8.41 -1.07
N ILE A 95 6.26 9.47 -1.83
CA ILE A 95 6.28 9.45 -3.29
C ILE A 95 7.75 9.48 -3.70
N MET A 96 8.32 8.31 -4.02
CA MET A 96 9.70 8.18 -4.50
C MET A 96 9.76 8.43 -6.01
#